data_AF-A0AA39TCA7-F1
#
_entry.id   AF-A0AA39TCA7-F1
#
_cell.length_a   1.000
_cell.length_b   1.000
_cell.length_c   1.000
_cell.angle_alpha   90.00
_cell.angle_beta   90.00
_cell.angle_gamma   90.00
#
_symmetry.space_group_name_H-M   'P 1'
#
loop_
_entity.id
_entity.type
_entity.pdbx_description
1 polymer ?
#
loop_
_entity_poly.entity_id
_entity_poly.type
_entity_poly.pdbx_seq_one_letter_code
_entity_poly.pdbx_strand_id
1 'polypeptide(L)'
;MSIPLSSITQTFQGRMNPPEVLPDHWDCNARAQAEAVASSLPPRTIDPTPHKIFSAPFSVDDVNEWKWKKKKVHGLDDIGTEHVVLIPSDILADFFNGSSKSALDPESYCVIGLQSCFLKALMWLIDRCFRDWMEINGILPPSQNGFQEHYRTNNNMFILRAAIDHSRAEGSQLYVAFVDLVNVFPSTDQPTLWAKMTALGAGGPVMDWLHIMY
;
A
#
# COMPACT_ATOMS: atom_id res chain seq x y z
N MET A 1 -14.82 6.00 -24.09
CA MET A 1 -16.15 5.50 -23.65
C MET A 1 -16.13 5.49 -22.13
N SER A 2 -16.76 6.47 -21.47
CA SER A 2 -16.74 6.53 -20.00
C SER A 2 -17.77 5.56 -19.42
N ILE A 3 -17.33 4.69 -18.50
CA ILE A 3 -18.22 3.81 -17.76
C ILE A 3 -18.81 4.63 -16.60
N PRO A 4 -20.14 4.65 -16.40
CA PRO A 4 -20.73 5.36 -15.27
C PRO A 4 -20.20 4.79 -13.94
N LEU A 5 -19.96 5.66 -12.95
CA LEU A 5 -19.51 5.24 -11.62
C LEU A 5 -20.41 4.15 -11.03
N SER A 6 -21.74 4.29 -11.19
CA SER A 6 -22.73 3.30 -10.73
C SER A 6 -22.51 1.89 -11.30
N SER A 7 -22.07 1.77 -12.56
CA SER A 7 -21.79 0.48 -13.21
C SER A 7 -20.53 -0.18 -12.63
N ILE A 8 -19.55 0.62 -12.21
CA ILE A 8 -18.34 0.14 -11.53
C ILE A 8 -18.66 -0.21 -10.08
N THR A 9 -19.44 0.62 -9.38
CA THR A 9 -19.82 0.42 -7.98
C THR A 9 -20.49 -0.93 -7.77
N GLN A 10 -21.43 -1.33 -8.63
CA GLN A 10 -22.10 -2.64 -8.49
C GLN A 10 -21.13 -3.81 -8.64
N THR A 11 -20.21 -3.72 -9.62
CA THR A 11 -19.17 -4.75 -9.83
C THR A 11 -18.19 -4.79 -8.66
N PHE A 12 -17.82 -3.61 -8.12
CA PHE A 12 -16.89 -3.49 -7.01
C PHE A 12 -17.49 -4.00 -5.71
N GLN A 13 -18.72 -3.59 -5.38
CA GLN A 13 -19.46 -4.08 -4.20
C GLN A 13 -19.65 -5.60 -4.24
N GLY A 14 -19.96 -6.17 -5.42
CA GLY A 14 -20.01 -7.63 -5.58
C GLY A 14 -18.66 -8.33 -5.32
N ARG A 15 -17.53 -7.65 -5.57
CA ARG A 15 -16.18 -8.16 -5.27
C ARG A 15 -15.75 -7.95 -3.82
N MET A 16 -16.35 -7.01 -3.09
CA MET A 16 -16.07 -6.81 -1.66
C MET A 16 -16.39 -8.06 -0.83
N ASN A 17 -17.34 -8.89 -1.31
CA ASN A 17 -17.79 -10.13 -0.68
C ASN A 17 -17.87 -10.05 0.87
N PRO A 18 -18.56 -9.03 1.44
CA PRO A 18 -18.71 -8.97 2.87
C PRO A 18 -19.47 -10.22 3.34
N PRO A 19 -19.07 -10.85 4.45
CA PRO A 19 -19.80 -11.98 4.99
C PRO A 19 -21.23 -11.55 5.33
N GLU A 20 -22.24 -12.29 4.83
CA GLU A 20 -23.66 -12.01 5.11
C GLU A 20 -23.97 -12.09 6.61
N VAL A 21 -23.24 -12.96 7.32
CA VAL A 21 -23.28 -13.12 8.77
C VAL A 21 -21.85 -13.11 9.28
N LEU A 22 -21.55 -12.19 10.20
CA LEU A 22 -20.26 -12.18 10.89
C LEU A 22 -20.16 -13.41 11.81
N PRO A 23 -19.00 -14.09 11.87
CA PRO A 23 -18.80 -15.20 12.78
C PRO A 23 -19.00 -14.77 14.25
N ASP A 24 -19.46 -15.68 15.12
CA ASP A 24 -19.68 -15.39 16.55
C ASP A 24 -18.41 -14.93 17.29
N HIS A 25 -17.24 -15.29 16.76
CA HIS A 25 -15.93 -14.91 17.29
C HIS A 25 -15.37 -13.64 16.63
N TRP A 26 -16.16 -12.94 15.80
CA TRP A 26 -15.76 -11.66 15.24
C TRP A 26 -15.70 -10.61 16.34
N ASP A 27 -14.55 -9.97 16.50
CA ASP A 27 -14.35 -8.97 17.54
C ASP A 27 -14.94 -7.61 17.12
N CYS A 28 -16.24 -7.45 17.35
CA CYS A 28 -16.95 -6.21 17.10
C CYS A 28 -16.38 -5.04 17.91
N ASN A 29 -15.83 -5.29 19.11
CA ASN A 29 -15.29 -4.24 19.96
C ASN A 29 -13.97 -3.72 19.41
N ALA A 30 -13.07 -4.61 18.99
CA ALA A 30 -11.81 -4.22 18.34
C ALA A 30 -12.06 -3.42 17.06
N ARG A 31 -13.04 -3.83 16.24
CA ARG A 31 -13.45 -3.07 15.06
C ARG A 31 -13.98 -1.68 15.43
N ALA A 32 -14.89 -1.58 16.39
CA ALA A 32 -15.43 -0.29 16.83
C ALA A 32 -14.34 0.63 17.40
N GLN A 33 -13.35 0.08 18.11
CA GLN A 33 -12.19 0.83 18.58
C GLN A 33 -11.33 1.33 17.41
N ALA A 34 -11.09 0.49 16.40
CA ALA A 34 -10.35 0.91 15.21
C ALA A 34 -11.08 2.03 14.44
N GLU A 35 -12.40 1.92 14.29
CA GLU A 35 -13.24 2.97 13.69
C GLU A 35 -13.14 4.29 14.49
N ALA A 36 -13.18 4.23 15.82
CA ALA A 36 -13.02 5.39 16.68
C ALA A 36 -11.61 6.02 16.55
N VAL A 37 -10.56 5.20 16.52
CA VAL A 37 -9.18 5.68 16.31
C VAL A 37 -9.05 6.35 14.96
N ALA A 38 -9.45 5.69 13.87
CA ALA A 38 -9.36 6.22 12.51
C ALA A 38 -10.14 7.54 12.37
N SER A 39 -11.34 7.63 12.95
CA SER A 39 -12.17 8.85 12.92
C SER A 39 -11.58 9.99 13.76
N SER A 40 -10.73 9.68 14.74
CA SER A 40 -10.07 10.67 15.59
C SER A 40 -8.74 11.19 15.03
N LEU A 41 -8.26 10.61 13.92
CA LEU A 41 -7.01 11.04 13.29
C LEU A 41 -7.15 12.48 12.80
N PRO A 42 -6.18 13.37 13.12
CA PRO A 42 -6.22 14.73 12.62
C PRO A 42 -6.06 14.74 11.09
N PRO A 43 -6.61 15.75 10.39
CA PRO A 43 -6.41 15.90 8.94
C PRO A 43 -4.94 16.04 8.51
N ARG A 44 -4.06 16.41 9.45
CA ARG A 44 -2.61 16.41 9.27
C ARG A 44 -1.96 15.68 10.43
N THR A 45 -1.32 14.57 10.15
CA THR A 45 -0.62 13.78 11.16
C THR A 45 0.85 14.22 11.27
N ILE A 46 1.43 13.99 12.44
CA ILE A 46 2.85 14.23 12.68
C ILE A 46 3.59 12.94 12.34
N ASP A 47 4.66 13.03 11.56
CA ASP A 47 5.55 11.91 11.31
C ASP A 47 6.43 11.62 12.53
N PRO A 48 6.20 10.53 13.26
CA PRO A 48 6.97 10.23 14.46
C PRO A 48 8.26 9.47 14.14
N THR A 49 8.52 9.12 12.87
CA THR A 49 9.68 8.28 12.50
C THR A 49 11.00 9.05 12.72
N PRO A 50 12.08 8.38 13.18
CA PRO A 50 13.36 9.03 13.47
C PRO A 50 13.98 9.80 12.29
N HIS A 51 13.70 9.37 11.05
CA HIS A 51 14.22 9.99 9.82
C HIS A 51 13.17 10.78 9.04
N LYS A 52 11.97 10.99 9.60
CA LYS A 52 10.86 11.67 8.93
C LYS A 52 10.54 11.05 7.56
N ILE A 53 10.49 9.72 7.50
CA ILE A 53 10.37 8.92 6.27
C ILE A 53 9.15 9.34 5.44
N PHE A 54 8.04 9.70 6.10
CA PHE A 54 6.79 10.09 5.45
C PHE A 54 6.66 11.60 5.21
N SER A 55 7.60 12.41 5.73
CA SER A 55 7.65 13.87 5.52
C SER A 55 8.84 14.32 4.67
N ALA A 56 9.84 13.46 4.49
CA ALA A 56 11.00 13.73 3.65
C ALA A 56 10.55 14.01 2.21
N PRO A 57 11.08 15.07 1.57
CA PRO A 57 10.73 15.34 0.18
C PRO A 57 11.33 14.25 -0.72
N PHE A 58 10.59 13.87 -1.75
CA PHE A 58 11.12 13.05 -2.84
C PHE A 58 12.24 13.81 -3.54
N SER A 59 13.39 13.18 -3.69
CA SER A 59 14.58 13.75 -4.31
C SER A 59 14.56 13.58 -5.83
N VAL A 60 15.42 14.34 -6.52
CA VAL A 60 15.68 14.17 -7.96
C VAL A 60 16.17 12.75 -8.27
N ASP A 61 16.96 12.16 -7.37
CA ASP A 61 17.48 10.80 -7.51
C ASP A 61 16.38 9.75 -7.40
N ASP A 62 15.40 9.95 -6.52
CA ASP A 62 14.23 9.07 -6.43
C ASP A 62 13.44 9.06 -7.74
N VAL A 63 13.25 10.23 -8.35
CA VAL A 63 12.56 10.37 -9.65
C VAL A 63 13.38 9.72 -10.77
N ASN A 64 14.71 9.91 -10.77
CA ASN A 64 15.59 9.29 -11.76
C ASN A 64 15.57 7.76 -11.66
N GLU A 65 15.55 7.21 -10.45
CA GLU A 65 15.45 5.78 -10.22
C GLU A 65 14.13 5.22 -10.77
N TRP A 66 13.01 5.91 -10.53
CA TRP A 66 11.73 5.53 -11.10
C TRP A 66 11.77 5.52 -12.64
N LYS A 67 12.31 6.58 -13.26
CA LYS A 67 12.43 6.69 -14.72
C LYS A 67 13.26 5.54 -15.31
N TRP A 68 14.33 5.14 -14.62
CA TRP A 68 15.18 4.03 -15.06
C TRP A 68 14.47 2.67 -14.99
N LYS A 69 13.70 2.41 -13.93
CA LYS A 69 13.11 1.09 -13.65
C LYS A 69 11.89 0.73 -14.52
N LYS A 70 11.25 1.67 -15.21
CA LYS A 70 9.96 1.41 -15.89
C LYS A 70 10.08 1.19 -17.41
N LYS A 71 9.48 0.07 -17.88
CA LYS A 71 9.16 -0.16 -19.29
C LYS A 71 7.91 0.64 -19.70
N LYS A 72 7.76 0.93 -21.00
CA LYS A 72 6.62 1.67 -21.59
C LYS A 72 5.29 1.06 -21.15
N VAL A 73 4.51 1.83 -20.39
CA VAL A 73 3.14 1.51 -20.02
C VAL A 73 2.33 2.78 -20.23
N HIS A 74 1.19 2.68 -20.91
CA HIS A 74 0.28 3.81 -21.07
C HIS A 74 -0.69 3.90 -19.89
N GLY A 75 -1.02 5.12 -19.50
CA GLY A 75 -2.17 5.37 -18.66
C GLY A 75 -3.48 5.38 -19.46
N LEU A 76 -4.62 5.46 -18.76
CA LEU A 76 -5.94 5.62 -19.40
C LEU A 76 -6.09 6.98 -20.11
N ASP A 77 -5.28 7.95 -19.69
CA ASP A 77 -5.10 9.26 -20.29
C ASP A 77 -4.31 9.22 -21.62
N ASP A 78 -3.93 8.02 -22.07
CA ASP A 78 -3.10 7.77 -23.25
C ASP A 78 -1.67 8.34 -23.14
N ILE A 79 -1.32 8.89 -21.96
CA ILE A 79 0.02 9.36 -21.66
C ILE A 79 0.87 8.15 -21.31
N GLY A 80 1.81 7.83 -22.19
CA GLY A 80 2.85 6.83 -21.94
C GLY A 80 3.94 7.31 -21.00
N THR A 81 4.62 6.36 -20.34
CA THR A 81 5.81 6.65 -19.52
C THR A 81 6.87 7.47 -20.28
N GLU A 82 6.95 7.31 -21.61
CA GLU A 82 7.85 8.08 -22.49
C GLU A 82 7.67 9.59 -22.39
N HIS A 83 6.45 10.09 -22.15
CA HIS A 83 6.21 11.52 -22.00
C HIS A 83 6.66 12.02 -20.64
N VAL A 84 6.46 11.21 -19.59
CA VAL A 84 6.85 11.57 -18.23
C VAL A 84 8.37 11.58 -18.08
N VAL A 85 9.07 10.66 -18.76
CA VAL A 85 10.55 10.60 -18.73
C VAL A 85 11.19 11.88 -19.29
N LEU A 86 10.55 12.54 -20.26
CA LEU A 86 11.02 13.79 -20.87
C LEU A 86 10.93 15.01 -19.95
N ILE A 87 10.05 14.99 -18.94
CA ILE A 87 9.91 16.11 -18.01
C ILE A 87 11.14 16.15 -17.10
N PRO A 88 11.79 17.31 -16.90
CA PRO A 88 12.93 17.43 -15.97
C PRO A 88 12.63 16.84 -14.58
N SER A 89 13.58 16.09 -14.02
CA SER A 89 13.37 15.32 -12.80
C SER A 89 13.20 16.19 -11.54
N ASP A 90 13.78 17.38 -11.53
CA ASP A 90 13.55 18.44 -10.53
C ASP A 90 12.10 18.93 -10.56
N ILE A 91 11.56 19.24 -11.74
CA ILE A 91 10.16 19.64 -11.90
C ILE A 91 9.20 18.54 -11.43
N LEU A 92 9.51 17.27 -11.74
CA LEU A 92 8.72 16.14 -11.27
C LEU A 92 8.81 15.95 -9.75
N ALA A 93 10.00 16.11 -9.16
CA ALA A 93 10.18 16.04 -7.73
C ALA A 93 9.34 17.12 -7.02
N ASP A 94 9.40 18.36 -7.50
CA ASP A 94 8.60 19.47 -6.98
C ASP A 94 7.09 19.19 -7.11
N PHE A 95 6.66 18.68 -8.27
CA PHE A 95 5.27 18.30 -8.51
C PHE A 95 4.77 17.23 -7.52
N PHE A 96 5.53 16.14 -7.33
CA PHE A 96 5.16 15.06 -6.41
C PHE A 96 5.17 15.53 -4.95
N ASN A 97 6.14 16.36 -4.57
CA ASN A 97 6.23 16.95 -3.23
C ASN A 97 5.11 17.95 -2.94
N GLY A 98 4.67 18.72 -3.92
CA GLY A 98 3.50 19.60 -3.79
C GLY A 98 2.22 18.81 -3.59
N SER A 99 2.05 17.74 -4.38
CA SER A 99 0.86 16.87 -4.34
C SER A 99 0.71 16.16 -2.99
N SER A 100 1.79 15.68 -2.37
CA SER A 100 1.73 14.97 -1.08
C SER A 100 1.57 15.88 0.13
N LYS A 101 1.99 17.15 0.06
CA LYS A 101 1.96 18.10 1.19
C LYS A 101 0.67 18.90 1.31
N SER A 102 -0.06 19.08 0.22
CA SER A 102 -1.19 20.00 0.13
C SER A 102 -2.52 19.29 -0.12
N ALA A 103 -2.72 18.13 0.50
CA ALA A 103 -3.92 17.31 0.25
C ALA A 103 -5.25 17.94 0.75
N LEU A 104 -5.19 19.04 1.52
CA LEU A 104 -6.36 19.78 2.03
C LEU A 104 -6.66 21.07 1.23
N ASP A 105 -5.85 21.42 0.24
CA ASP A 105 -6.14 22.55 -0.65
C ASP A 105 -6.87 22.03 -1.90
N PRO A 106 -8.14 22.42 -2.14
CA PRO A 106 -8.89 22.01 -3.31
C PRO A 106 -8.18 22.30 -4.65
N GLU A 107 -7.33 23.33 -4.69
CA GLU A 107 -6.53 23.71 -5.87
C GLU A 107 -5.32 22.79 -6.10
N SER A 108 -4.90 22.04 -5.07
CA SER A 108 -3.83 21.05 -5.13
C SER A 108 -4.32 19.66 -5.53
N TYR A 109 -5.63 19.49 -5.74
CA TYR A 109 -6.22 18.28 -6.31
C TYR A 109 -5.96 18.24 -7.82
N CYS A 110 -4.68 18.10 -8.19
CA CYS A 110 -4.37 17.68 -9.55
C CYS A 110 -5.10 16.35 -9.73
N VAL A 111 -6.06 16.30 -10.65
CA VAL A 111 -6.86 15.12 -10.96
C VAL A 111 -5.90 14.06 -11.51
N ILE A 112 -5.19 13.39 -10.62
CA ILE A 112 -4.37 12.25 -10.91
C ILE A 112 -5.37 11.11 -11.06
N GLY A 113 -5.89 10.96 -12.28
CA GLY A 113 -6.79 9.88 -12.62
C GLY A 113 -6.16 8.56 -12.19
N LEU A 114 -6.98 7.65 -11.65
CA LEU A 114 -6.61 6.37 -11.02
C LEU A 114 -5.77 5.42 -11.92
N GLN A 115 -5.41 5.85 -13.13
CA GLN A 115 -4.68 5.10 -14.15
C GLN A 115 -3.62 5.94 -14.89
N SER A 116 -3.27 7.16 -14.46
CA SER A 116 -2.23 7.97 -15.13
C SER A 116 -0.81 7.48 -14.82
N CYS A 117 0.14 7.76 -15.72
CA CYS A 117 1.55 7.45 -15.48
C CYS A 117 2.14 8.23 -14.30
N PHE A 118 1.64 9.44 -14.02
CA PHE A 118 2.01 10.22 -12.84
C PHE A 118 1.56 9.56 -11.55
N LEU A 119 0.36 8.98 -11.50
CA LEU A 119 -0.08 8.23 -10.31
C LEU A 119 0.83 7.05 -10.05
N LYS A 120 1.18 6.29 -11.11
CA LYS A 120 2.07 5.14 -10.99
C LYS A 120 3.46 5.54 -10.51
N ALA A 121 3.93 6.73 -10.88
CA ALA A 121 5.17 7.31 -10.36
C ALA A 121 5.06 7.65 -8.88
N LEU A 122 4.03 8.41 -8.51
CA LEU A 122 3.78 8.79 -7.12
C LEU A 122 3.57 7.57 -6.21
N MET A 123 2.79 6.58 -6.65
CA MET A 123 2.57 5.32 -5.93
C MET A 123 3.86 4.53 -5.75
N TRP A 124 4.78 4.58 -6.71
CA TRP A 124 6.07 3.94 -6.57
C TRP A 124 6.96 4.64 -5.53
N LEU A 125 6.95 5.98 -5.53
CA LEU A 125 7.67 6.78 -4.53
C LEU A 125 7.10 6.55 -3.11
N ILE A 126 5.77 6.51 -2.97
CA ILE A 126 5.10 6.21 -1.70
C ILE A 126 5.40 4.78 -1.25
N ASP A 127 5.32 3.80 -2.15
CA ASP A 127 5.67 2.40 -1.87
C ASP A 127 7.12 2.27 -1.35
N ARG A 128 8.07 3.04 -1.91
CA ARG A 128 9.43 3.11 -1.39
C ARG A 128 9.48 3.62 0.05
N CYS A 129 8.80 4.72 0.38
CA CYS A 129 8.74 5.22 1.76
C CYS A 129 8.22 4.15 2.73
N PHE A 130 7.20 3.38 2.32
CA PHE A 130 6.69 2.28 3.14
C PHE A 130 7.67 1.13 3.29
N ARG A 131 8.42 0.76 2.25
CA ARG A 131 9.46 -0.27 2.33
C ARG A 131 10.55 0.15 3.31
N ASP A 132 11.07 1.37 3.17
CA ASP A 132 12.12 1.90 4.05
C ASP A 132 11.62 1.95 5.51
N TRP A 133 10.39 2.41 5.74
CA TRP A 133 9.78 2.42 7.07
C TRP A 133 9.63 1.00 7.65
N MET A 134 9.12 0.05 6.86
CA MET A 134 8.93 -1.33 7.33
C MET A 134 10.26 -2.03 7.62
N GLU A 135 11.29 -1.79 6.82
CA GLU A 135 12.63 -2.35 7.00
C GLU A 135 13.32 -1.77 8.23
N ILE A 136 13.39 -0.43 8.34
CA ILE A 136 14.06 0.26 9.45
C ILE A 136 13.44 -0.11 10.81
N ASN A 137 12.11 -0.26 10.85
CA ASN A 137 11.40 -0.58 12.09
C ASN A 137 11.18 -2.08 12.30
N GLY A 138 11.64 -2.94 11.38
CA GLY A 138 11.45 -4.39 11.47
C GLY A 138 9.98 -4.80 11.55
N ILE A 139 9.09 -4.07 10.87
CA ILE A 139 7.63 -4.25 10.96
C ILE A 139 7.20 -5.61 10.42
N LEU A 140 7.81 -6.06 9.32
CA LEU A 140 7.44 -7.32 8.70
C LEU A 140 8.29 -8.46 9.25
N PRO A 141 7.67 -9.57 9.70
CA PRO A 141 8.41 -10.72 10.21
C PRO A 141 9.16 -11.44 9.07
N PRO A 142 10.28 -12.14 9.37
CA PRO A 142 11.03 -12.92 8.37
C PRO A 142 10.21 -14.05 7.70
N SER A 143 9.10 -14.46 8.31
CA SER A 143 8.18 -15.45 7.73
C SER A 143 7.32 -14.88 6.59
N GLN A 144 7.23 -13.55 6.44
CA GLN A 144 6.45 -12.91 5.40
C GLN A 144 7.25 -12.81 4.10
N ASN A 145 7.14 -13.80 3.22
CA ASN A 145 7.88 -13.81 1.96
C ASN A 145 7.23 -13.00 0.82
N GLY A 146 5.90 -12.80 0.87
CA GLY A 146 5.16 -12.12 -0.21
C GLY A 146 5.48 -10.63 -0.29
N PHE A 147 5.65 -10.11 -1.52
CA PHE A 147 5.86 -8.69 -1.83
C PHE A 147 7.10 -8.01 -1.19
N GLN A 148 7.98 -8.78 -0.55
CA GLN A 148 9.25 -8.29 -0.04
C GLN A 148 10.36 -8.37 -1.10
N GLU A 149 11.26 -7.40 -1.07
CA GLU A 149 12.45 -7.42 -1.91
C GLU A 149 13.35 -8.59 -1.51
N HIS A 150 14.06 -9.19 -2.47
CA HIS A 150 14.92 -10.38 -2.29
C HIS A 150 14.21 -11.69 -1.89
N TYR A 151 12.93 -11.67 -1.54
CA TYR A 151 12.15 -12.89 -1.33
C TYR A 151 11.49 -13.40 -2.63
N ARG A 152 11.42 -14.73 -2.74
CA ARG A 152 10.85 -15.45 -3.90
C ARG A 152 9.95 -16.58 -3.42
N THR A 153 9.03 -17.01 -4.28
CA THR A 153 8.12 -18.14 -4.02
C THR A 153 8.86 -19.43 -3.66
N ASN A 154 10.06 -19.62 -4.21
CA ASN A 154 10.92 -20.77 -3.91
C ASN A 154 11.30 -20.86 -2.42
N ASN A 155 11.39 -19.73 -1.71
CA ASN A 155 11.74 -19.72 -0.28
C ASN A 155 10.67 -20.46 0.53
N ASN A 156 9.39 -20.18 0.27
CA ASN A 156 8.26 -20.88 0.92
C ASN A 156 8.28 -22.38 0.63
N MET A 157 8.53 -22.76 -0.62
CA MET A 157 8.60 -24.17 -1.01
C MET A 157 9.75 -24.90 -0.29
N PHE A 158 10.90 -24.24 -0.17
CA PHE A 158 12.04 -24.79 0.55
C PHE A 158 11.75 -24.94 2.05
N ILE A 159 11.14 -23.95 2.70
CA ILE A 159 10.75 -24.02 4.11
C ILE A 159 9.80 -25.20 4.35
N LEU A 160 8.76 -25.34 3.52
CA LEU A 160 7.83 -26.46 3.62
C LEU A 160 8.55 -27.80 3.41
N ARG A 161 9.46 -27.88 2.43
CA ARG A 161 10.23 -29.09 2.17
C ARG A 161 11.12 -29.46 3.36
N ALA A 162 11.83 -28.49 3.93
CA ALA A 162 12.66 -28.68 5.11
C ALA A 162 11.85 -29.17 6.31
N ALA A 163 10.66 -28.61 6.53
CA ALA A 163 9.75 -29.06 7.59
C ALA A 163 9.30 -30.52 7.40
N ILE A 164 8.99 -30.92 6.16
CA ILE A 164 8.64 -32.31 5.81
C ILE A 164 9.81 -33.26 6.08
N ASP A 165 11.01 -32.90 5.61
CA ASP A 165 12.20 -33.75 5.78
C ASP A 165 12.61 -33.87 7.26
N HIS A 166 12.49 -32.79 8.03
CA HIS A 166 12.74 -32.79 9.47
C HIS A 166 11.75 -33.69 10.22
N SER A 167 10.45 -33.57 9.97
CA SER A 167 9.43 -34.40 10.62
C SER A 167 9.61 -35.89 10.29
N ARG A 168 10.01 -36.20 9.06
CA ARG A 168 10.35 -37.57 8.65
C ARG A 168 11.57 -38.12 9.38
N ALA A 169 12.60 -37.32 9.58
CA ALA A 169 13.81 -37.72 10.30
C ALA A 169 13.54 -38.00 11.79
N GLU A 170 12.65 -37.23 12.40
CA GLU A 170 12.25 -37.40 13.80
C GLU A 170 11.16 -38.46 14.01
N GLY A 171 10.56 -38.97 12.93
CA GLY A 171 9.41 -39.88 13.01
C GLY A 171 8.14 -39.22 13.55
N SER A 172 8.03 -37.89 13.45
CA SER A 172 6.90 -37.10 13.91
C SER A 172 5.93 -36.77 12.76
N GLN A 173 4.68 -36.50 13.12
CA GLN A 173 3.64 -36.15 12.15
C GLN A 173 3.62 -34.63 11.92
N LEU A 174 3.79 -34.20 10.66
CA LEU A 174 3.60 -32.81 10.25
C LEU A 174 2.14 -32.59 9.82
N TYR A 175 1.53 -31.51 10.32
CA TYR A 175 0.23 -31.00 9.87
C TYR A 175 0.43 -29.65 9.21
N VAL A 176 -0.19 -29.43 8.04
CA VAL A 176 -0.06 -28.20 7.24
C VAL A 176 -1.44 -27.69 6.86
N ALA A 177 -1.70 -26.41 7.08
CA ALA A 177 -2.91 -25.73 6.64
C ALA A 177 -2.58 -24.78 5.48
N PHE A 178 -3.34 -24.88 4.39
CA PHE A 178 -3.30 -23.93 3.28
C PHE A 178 -4.47 -22.97 3.45
N VAL A 179 -4.18 -21.78 3.96
CA VAL A 179 -5.17 -20.72 4.18
C VAL A 179 -5.04 -19.71 3.05
N ASP A 180 -6.14 -19.48 2.35
CA ASP A 180 -6.25 -18.43 1.33
C ASP A 180 -7.37 -17.47 1.70
N LEU A 181 -7.16 -16.19 1.40
CA LEU A 181 -8.11 -15.14 1.74
C LEU A 181 -8.84 -14.68 0.48
N VAL A 182 -10.18 -14.65 0.55
CA VAL A 182 -11.00 -14.24 -0.59
C VAL A 182 -11.05 -12.72 -0.70
N ASN A 183 -10.72 -12.19 -1.88
CA ASN A 183 -10.86 -10.78 -2.25
C ASN A 183 -10.18 -9.77 -1.30
N VAL A 184 -8.99 -10.08 -0.77
CA VAL A 184 -8.29 -9.29 0.27
C VAL A 184 -8.22 -7.78 -0.02
N PHE A 185 -7.88 -7.39 -1.25
CA PHE A 185 -7.69 -5.97 -1.55
C PHE A 185 -9.01 -5.19 -1.50
N PRO A 186 -10.09 -5.61 -2.20
CA PRO A 186 -11.41 -5.02 -1.95
C PRO A 186 -11.87 -5.14 -0.50
N SER A 187 -11.74 -6.31 0.13
CA SER A 187 -12.36 -6.59 1.43
C SER A 187 -11.60 -6.07 2.66
N THR A 188 -10.51 -5.33 2.46
CA THR A 188 -9.74 -4.77 3.57
C THR A 188 -10.53 -3.69 4.31
N ASP A 189 -10.70 -3.87 5.62
CA ASP A 189 -11.29 -2.86 6.50
C ASP A 189 -10.30 -1.69 6.71
N GLN A 190 -10.55 -0.58 6.00
CA GLN A 190 -9.68 0.61 6.03
C GLN A 190 -9.51 1.19 7.44
N PRO A 191 -10.55 1.34 8.29
CA PRO A 191 -10.35 1.87 9.64
C PRO A 191 -9.39 1.02 10.47
N THR A 192 -9.51 -0.31 10.41
CA THR A 192 -8.57 -1.22 11.06
C THR A 192 -7.16 -1.08 10.51
N LEU A 193 -6.99 -0.93 9.20
CA LEU A 193 -5.68 -0.71 8.59
C LEU A 193 -5.04 0.59 9.09
N TRP A 194 -5.78 1.70 9.07
CA TRP A 194 -5.29 3.01 9.51
C TRP A 194 -4.96 3.05 11.00
N ALA A 195 -5.81 2.45 11.84
CA ALA A 195 -5.54 2.33 13.27
C ALA A 195 -4.25 1.52 13.54
N LYS A 196 -4.05 0.40 12.82
CA LYS A 196 -2.83 -0.41 12.92
C LYS A 196 -1.59 0.35 12.48
N MET A 197 -1.65 1.00 11.32
CA MET A 197 -0.52 1.77 10.78
C MET A 197 -0.11 2.92 11.71
N THR A 198 -1.11 3.66 12.23
CA THR A 198 -0.87 4.72 13.21
C THR A 198 -0.24 4.17 14.49
N ALA A 199 -0.76 3.05 15.02
CA ALA A 199 -0.21 2.41 16.21
C ALA A 199 1.23 1.91 16.02
N LEU A 200 1.60 1.53 14.79
CA LEU A 200 2.97 1.16 14.41
C LEU A 200 3.88 2.38 14.14
N GLY A 201 3.36 3.60 14.24
CA GLY A 201 4.13 4.83 14.07
C GLY A 201 4.20 5.34 12.63
N ALA A 202 3.27 4.95 11.75
CA ALA A 202 3.10 5.62 10.47
C ALA A 202 2.29 6.91 10.65
N GLY A 203 2.80 8.00 10.11
CA GLY A 203 2.16 9.32 10.16
C GLY A 203 2.97 10.33 9.34
N GLY A 204 2.36 11.42 8.93
CA GLY A 204 2.95 12.46 8.10
C GLY A 204 2.23 12.68 6.77
N PRO A 205 2.70 13.62 5.94
CA PRO A 205 2.02 14.05 4.72
C PRO A 205 1.71 12.92 3.73
N VAL A 206 2.63 11.96 3.56
CA VAL A 206 2.40 10.78 2.70
C VAL A 206 1.24 9.92 3.21
N MET A 207 1.11 9.78 4.54
CA MET A 207 0.02 9.02 5.16
C MET A 207 -1.31 9.76 5.03
N ASP A 208 -1.31 11.08 5.27
CA ASP A 208 -2.49 11.93 5.14
C ASP A 208 -3.03 11.93 3.70
N TRP A 209 -2.12 11.97 2.72
CA TRP A 209 -2.47 11.86 1.31
C TRP A 209 -3.12 10.51 0.97
N LEU A 210 -2.60 9.40 1.52
CA LEU A 210 -3.22 8.08 1.34
C LEU A 210 -4.61 7.98 1.95
N HIS A 211 -4.85 8.59 3.12
CA HIS A 211 -6.19 8.64 3.72
C HIS A 211 -7.20 9.38 2.86
N ILE A 212 -6.78 10.36 2.05
CA ILE A 212 -7.68 11.14 1.19
C ILE A 212 -8.05 10.36 -0.09
N MET A 213 -7.18 9.46 -0.53
CA MET A 213 -7.41 8.66 -1.74
C MET A 213 -8.38 7.50 -1.55
N TYR A 214 -8.65 7.10 -0.31
CA TYR A 214 -9.32 5.86 0.06
C TYR A 214 -10.52 6.10 0.96
#